data_AF-A0A0D2GJ87-F1
#
_entry.id   AF-A0A0D2GJ87-F1
#
_cell.length_a   1.000
_cell.length_b   1.000
_cell.length_c   1.000
_cell.angle_alpha   90.00
_cell.angle_beta   90.00
_cell.angle_gamma   90.00
#
_symmetry.space_group_name_H-M   'P 1'
#
loop_
_entity.id
_entity.type
_entity.pdbx_description
1 polymer ?
#
loop_
_entity_poly.entity_id
_entity_poly.type
_entity_poly.pdbx_seq_one_letter_code
_entity_poly.pdbx_strand_id
1 'polypeptide(L)'
;MSTVTAKGPASDPAAALQIAQRAGSILDKSSSVSTTFPASMFNTADSTELWNDLEQLLYACLRTGDDESAFLCVEKLSQRFGATNERVMALRGLYQEATAPDEAAGRKILEDYAKILMENPMNVPIHKRRIALMRSLGRPQDAITDLVQFVDSFPTDMEAWCELSDLYHSQACIPQAIFCLEEALIIAPNAWNLHARLGELEYLASLSTTESADVQKHLSQAIQRFSRSIELCHDYLRGFYGLKLAADKLLRTNTTSKGNTGPTISPEKLQKLSQLATSKLEAIIKDRTARRSSAAESPEVIAARELLDRSKG
;
A
#
# COMPACT_ATOMS: atom_id res chain seq x y z
N MET A 1 -1.04 6.80 -2.45
CA MET A 1 -0.22 6.71 -1.21
C MET A 1 -0.94 6.06 -0.01
N SER A 2 -1.49 4.87 -0.18
CA SER A 2 -1.73 3.95 0.93
C SER A 2 -1.39 2.56 0.43
N THR A 3 -0.49 1.88 1.15
CA THR A 3 -0.28 0.42 1.13
C THR A 3 0.66 -0.19 0.09
N VAL A 4 1.95 0.21 0.12
CA VAL A 4 3.06 -0.76 0.01
C VAL A 4 4.12 -0.45 1.08
N THR A 5 3.79 -0.71 2.33
CA THR A 5 4.77 -1.20 3.31
C THR A 5 4.04 -2.21 4.18
N ALA A 6 4.18 -3.48 3.81
CA ALA A 6 3.89 -4.57 4.73
C ALA A 6 4.80 -4.37 5.96
N LYS A 7 4.21 -3.89 7.06
CA LYS A 7 4.84 -3.82 8.39
C LYS A 7 6.23 -3.16 8.43
N GLY A 8 6.35 -1.94 7.91
CA GLY A 8 7.30 -0.99 8.51
C GLY A 8 6.68 -0.39 9.78
N PRO A 9 7.46 0.06 10.78
CA PRO A 9 6.95 0.86 11.90
C PRO A 9 6.22 2.15 11.45
N ALA A 10 6.29 2.49 10.16
CA ALA A 10 5.67 3.63 9.52
C ALA A 10 4.15 3.52 9.25
N SER A 11 3.47 2.36 9.42
CA SER A 11 2.02 2.27 9.14
C SER A 11 1.13 2.53 10.35
N ASP A 12 1.65 2.33 11.57
CA ASP A 12 0.93 2.56 12.82
C ASP A 12 1.15 4.01 13.32
N PRO A 13 0.10 4.85 13.44
CA PRO A 13 0.23 6.20 13.97
C PRO A 13 0.91 6.24 15.34
N ALA A 14 0.68 5.24 16.20
CA ALA A 14 1.31 5.19 17.53
C ALA A 14 2.82 4.94 17.43
N ALA A 15 3.25 4.07 16.52
CA ALA A 15 4.67 3.81 16.28
C ALA A 15 5.36 5.03 15.65
N ALA A 16 4.71 5.72 14.71
CA ALA A 16 5.21 6.97 14.14
C ALA A 16 5.41 8.03 15.24
N LEU A 17 4.44 8.18 16.15
CA LEU A 17 4.56 9.10 17.28
C LEU A 17 5.74 8.73 18.22
N GLN A 18 5.93 7.44 18.50
CA GLN A 18 7.06 6.99 19.33
C GLN A 18 8.43 7.29 18.69
N ILE A 19 8.52 7.19 17.37
CA ILE A 19 9.75 7.55 16.63
C ILE A 19 9.97 9.06 16.68
N ALA A 20 8.93 9.86 16.39
CA ALA A 20 9.01 11.33 16.43
C ALA A 20 9.41 11.85 17.84
N GLN A 21 8.90 11.23 18.90
CA GLN A 21 9.29 11.57 20.29
C GLN A 21 10.78 11.35 20.58
N ARG A 22 11.50 10.55 19.77
CA ARG A 22 12.93 10.30 19.90
C ARG A 22 13.78 11.20 18.99
N ALA A 23 13.18 12.18 18.32
CA ALA A 23 13.83 13.04 17.33
C ALA A 23 15.15 13.62 17.83
N GLY A 24 15.15 14.28 19.00
CA GLY A 24 16.36 14.89 19.57
C GLY A 24 17.52 13.89 19.70
N SER A 25 17.26 12.69 20.22
CA SER A 25 18.31 11.67 20.39
C SER A 25 18.91 11.16 19.08
N ILE A 26 18.11 11.08 18.00
CA ILE A 26 18.55 10.60 16.69
C ILE A 26 19.28 11.72 15.93
N LEU A 27 18.77 12.96 16.05
CA LEU A 27 19.40 14.15 15.49
C LEU A 27 20.76 14.42 16.14
N ASP A 28 20.89 14.26 17.47
CA ASP A 28 22.16 14.42 18.17
C ASP A 28 23.19 13.38 17.71
N LYS A 29 22.79 12.11 17.64
CA LYS A 29 23.66 11.01 17.15
C LYS A 29 24.21 11.28 15.75
N SER A 30 23.38 11.82 14.86
CA SER A 30 23.79 12.17 13.49
C SER A 30 24.63 13.45 13.42
N SER A 31 24.48 14.38 14.36
CA SER A 31 25.36 15.57 14.46
C SER A 31 26.78 15.19 14.89
N SER A 32 26.90 14.13 15.66
CA SER A 32 28.19 13.60 16.13
C SER A 32 28.90 12.72 15.10
N VAL A 33 28.47 12.64 13.84
CA VAL A 33 29.20 11.90 12.80
C VAL A 33 30.35 12.75 12.28
N SER A 34 31.58 12.24 12.35
CA SER A 34 32.73 12.85 11.66
C SER A 34 33.49 11.80 10.88
N THR A 35 33.78 12.12 9.63
CA THR A 35 34.56 11.26 8.71
C THR A 35 36.04 11.60 8.73
N THR A 36 36.47 12.64 9.47
CA THR A 36 37.85 13.17 9.44
C THR A 36 38.62 12.74 10.68
N PHE A 37 39.80 12.13 10.49
CA PHE A 37 40.70 11.81 11.60
C PHE A 37 41.28 13.11 12.21
N PRO A 38 41.41 13.23 13.55
CA PRO A 38 41.17 12.20 14.57
C PRO A 38 39.75 12.17 15.14
N ALA A 39 38.87 13.10 14.75
CA ALA A 39 37.52 13.21 15.27
C ALA A 39 36.69 11.94 15.06
N SER A 40 36.91 11.22 13.97
CA SER A 40 36.29 9.92 13.70
C SER A 40 36.56 8.83 14.75
N MET A 41 37.56 8.99 15.63
CA MET A 41 37.81 8.05 16.74
C MET A 41 36.91 8.30 17.98
N PHE A 42 36.36 9.50 18.11
CA PHE A 42 35.54 9.91 19.26
C PHE A 42 34.06 10.09 18.90
N ASN A 43 33.73 10.00 17.61
CA ASN A 43 32.44 10.32 17.04
C ASN A 43 31.67 9.07 16.61
N THR A 44 30.35 9.21 16.44
CA THR A 44 29.48 8.13 15.98
C THR A 44 29.96 7.66 14.59
N ALA A 45 30.09 6.35 14.42
CA ALA A 45 30.47 5.78 13.13
C ALA A 45 29.41 6.10 12.07
N ASP A 46 29.88 6.54 10.91
CA ASP A 46 29.05 6.68 9.71
C ASP A 46 28.53 5.29 9.30
N SER A 47 27.23 5.05 9.52
CA SER A 47 26.59 3.75 9.31
C SER A 47 25.32 3.88 8.49
N THR A 48 25.03 2.88 7.67
CA THR A 48 23.79 2.83 6.87
C THR A 48 22.54 2.84 7.75
N GLU A 49 22.60 2.21 8.92
CA GLU A 49 21.50 2.17 9.90
C GLU A 49 21.13 3.58 10.39
N LEU A 50 22.12 4.41 10.72
CA LEU A 50 21.89 5.78 11.18
C LEU A 50 21.11 6.63 10.16
N TRP A 51 21.46 6.52 8.87
CA TRP A 51 20.80 7.31 7.83
C TRP A 51 19.41 6.76 7.49
N ASN A 52 19.21 5.45 7.61
CA ASN A 52 17.88 4.85 7.53
C ASN A 52 16.99 5.31 8.69
N ASP A 53 17.53 5.36 9.92
CA ASP A 53 16.82 5.88 11.09
C ASP A 53 16.45 7.36 10.92
N LEU A 54 17.35 8.16 10.33
CA LEU A 54 17.10 9.57 10.04
C LEU A 54 16.00 9.76 8.99
N GLU A 55 15.96 8.91 7.96
CA GLU A 55 14.88 8.91 6.97
C GLU A 55 13.54 8.44 7.57
N GLN A 56 13.56 7.41 8.41
CA GLN A 56 12.37 6.98 9.15
C GLN A 56 11.86 8.07 10.09
N LEU A 57 12.77 8.80 10.75
CA LEU A 57 12.45 9.94 11.58
C LEU A 57 11.81 11.05 10.75
N LEU A 58 12.34 11.38 9.58
CA LEU A 58 11.73 12.35 8.67
C LEU A 58 10.27 11.98 8.36
N TYR A 59 10.01 10.72 7.97
CA TYR A 59 8.64 10.26 7.71
C TYR A 59 7.73 10.35 8.95
N ALA A 60 8.27 10.03 10.13
CA ALA A 60 7.53 10.11 11.39
C ALA A 60 7.18 11.56 11.75
N CYS A 61 8.15 12.47 11.69
CA CYS A 61 7.99 13.89 12.00
C CYS A 61 6.97 14.57 11.08
N LEU A 62 7.03 14.30 9.77
CA LEU A 62 6.04 14.82 8.82
C LEU A 62 4.62 14.33 9.11
N ARG A 63 4.46 13.11 9.62
CA ARG A 63 3.15 12.58 10.01
C ARG A 63 2.62 13.15 11.32
N THR A 64 3.50 13.57 12.22
CA THR A 64 3.14 14.15 13.52
C THR A 64 3.06 15.68 13.48
N GLY A 65 3.47 16.31 12.38
CA GLY A 65 3.51 17.78 12.22
C GLY A 65 4.72 18.44 12.90
N ASP A 66 5.79 17.69 13.17
CA ASP A 66 7.05 18.24 13.66
C ASP A 66 7.93 18.66 12.47
N ASP A 67 7.54 19.77 11.84
CA ASP A 67 8.18 20.27 10.63
C ASP A 67 9.63 20.71 10.88
N GLU A 68 9.96 21.18 12.09
CA GLU A 68 11.30 21.60 12.46
C GLU A 68 12.28 20.41 12.46
N SER A 69 11.93 19.32 13.15
CA SER A 69 12.76 18.12 13.16
C SER A 69 12.84 17.48 11.76
N ALA A 70 11.75 17.52 11.00
CA ALA A 70 11.73 17.04 9.61
C ALA A 70 12.72 17.83 8.73
N PHE A 71 12.72 19.15 8.82
CA PHE A 71 13.67 20.01 8.09
C PHE A 71 15.13 19.66 8.43
N LEU A 72 15.44 19.50 9.72
CA LEU A 72 16.79 19.12 10.17
C LEU A 72 17.23 17.76 9.61
N CYS A 73 16.32 16.79 9.51
CA CYS A 73 16.62 15.50 8.88
C CYS A 73 17.00 15.66 7.40
N VAL A 74 16.23 16.44 6.63
CA VAL A 74 16.50 16.71 5.20
C VAL A 74 17.84 17.42 5.03
N GLU A 75 18.16 18.39 5.87
CA GLU A 75 19.43 19.13 5.78
C GLU A 75 20.62 18.22 6.09
N LYS A 76 20.53 17.38 7.12
CA LYS A 76 21.59 16.39 7.44
C LYS A 76 21.81 15.38 6.30
N LEU A 77 20.73 14.86 5.71
CA LEU A 77 20.81 13.98 4.54
C LEU A 77 21.44 14.70 3.34
N SER A 78 21.06 15.96 3.12
CA SER A 78 21.61 16.80 2.05
C SER A 78 23.11 17.09 2.24
N GLN A 79 23.55 17.36 3.47
CA GLN A 79 24.96 17.58 3.81
C GLN A 79 25.80 16.32 3.59
N ARG A 80 25.25 15.13 3.94
CA ARG A 80 25.97 13.87 3.82
C ARG A 80 26.06 13.33 2.39
N PHE A 81 24.96 13.39 1.64
CA PHE A 81 24.82 12.72 0.33
C PHE A 81 24.80 13.69 -0.86
N GLY A 82 24.70 14.99 -0.60
CA GLY A 82 24.60 16.04 -1.61
C GLY A 82 23.15 16.35 -2.00
N ALA A 83 22.89 17.61 -2.35
CA ALA A 83 21.56 18.08 -2.73
C ALA A 83 21.10 17.55 -4.11
N THR A 84 22.03 17.09 -4.95
CA THR A 84 21.74 16.52 -6.29
C THR A 84 21.46 15.02 -6.24
N ASN A 85 21.58 14.37 -5.07
CA ASN A 85 21.23 12.97 -4.93
C ASN A 85 19.71 12.78 -5.12
N GLU A 86 19.30 11.91 -6.04
CA GLU A 86 17.89 11.73 -6.43
C GLU A 86 16.97 11.41 -5.25
N ARG A 87 17.43 10.57 -4.31
CA ARG A 87 16.67 10.23 -3.09
C ARG A 87 16.54 11.44 -2.18
N VAL A 88 17.62 12.19 -1.97
CA VAL A 88 17.59 13.43 -1.18
C VAL A 88 16.66 14.48 -1.81
N MET A 89 16.70 14.63 -3.13
CA MET A 89 15.79 15.53 -3.86
C MET A 89 14.33 15.16 -3.60
N ALA A 90 13.98 13.87 -3.66
CA ALA A 90 12.63 13.39 -3.38
C ALA A 90 12.21 13.57 -1.92
N LEU A 91 13.13 13.39 -0.95
CA LEU A 91 12.87 13.64 0.48
C LEU A 91 12.67 15.13 0.77
N ARG A 92 13.47 16.00 0.14
CA ARG A 92 13.30 17.46 0.20
C ARG A 92 11.97 17.87 -0.40
N GLY A 93 11.62 17.31 -1.56
CA GLY A 93 10.34 17.52 -2.21
C GLY A 93 9.16 17.07 -1.35
N LEU A 94 9.23 15.88 -0.74
CA LEU A 94 8.23 15.41 0.22
C LEU A 94 8.05 16.36 1.41
N TYR A 95 9.14 16.88 1.98
CA TYR A 95 9.06 17.89 3.03
C TYR A 95 8.33 19.15 2.53
N GLN A 96 8.71 19.67 1.36
CA GLN A 96 8.05 20.84 0.76
C GLN A 96 6.56 20.62 0.51
N GLU A 97 6.18 19.44 0.04
CA GLU A 97 4.78 19.06 -0.17
C GLU A 97 3.99 19.01 1.13
N ALA A 98 4.58 18.44 2.20
CA ALA A 98 3.93 18.33 3.50
C ALA A 98 3.76 19.70 4.19
N THR A 99 4.73 20.60 4.02
CA THR A 99 4.71 21.96 4.60
C THR A 99 4.07 23.01 3.67
N ALA A 100 3.49 22.60 2.54
CA ALA A 100 2.90 23.52 1.59
C ALA A 100 1.66 24.21 2.21
N PRO A 101 1.62 25.56 2.27
CA PRO A 101 0.52 26.26 2.94
C PRO A 101 -0.78 26.24 2.14
N ASP A 102 -0.68 26.13 0.80
CA ASP A 102 -1.82 26.17 -0.10
C ASP A 102 -1.56 25.36 -1.39
N GLU A 103 -2.62 25.21 -2.18
CA GLU A 103 -2.56 24.52 -3.46
C GLU A 103 -1.62 25.22 -4.47
N ALA A 104 -1.44 26.54 -4.34
CA ALA A 104 -0.56 27.31 -5.22
C ALA A 104 0.92 26.94 -5.00
N ALA A 105 1.33 26.78 -3.74
CA ALA A 105 2.64 26.24 -3.38
C ALA A 105 2.80 24.80 -3.91
N GLY A 106 1.76 23.96 -3.80
CA GLY A 106 1.75 22.62 -4.40
C GLY A 106 1.99 22.63 -5.92
N ARG A 107 1.34 23.56 -6.65
CA ARG A 107 1.56 23.71 -8.10
C ARG A 107 2.98 24.18 -8.43
N LYS A 108 3.56 25.05 -7.62
CA LYS A 108 4.97 25.47 -7.79
C LYS A 108 5.93 24.28 -7.61
N ILE A 109 5.67 23.41 -6.63
CA ILE A 109 6.47 22.20 -6.43
C ILE A 109 6.37 21.27 -7.66
N LEU A 110 5.18 21.14 -8.27
CA LEU A 110 5.04 20.39 -9.53
C LEU A 110 5.88 20.99 -10.68
N GLU A 111 5.95 22.31 -10.79
CA GLU A 111 6.79 22.99 -11.78
C GLU A 111 8.28 22.73 -11.52
N ASP A 112 8.70 22.74 -10.25
CA ASP A 112 10.08 22.46 -9.87
C ASP A 112 10.45 20.99 -10.14
N TYR A 113 9.53 20.05 -9.90
CA TYR A 113 9.71 18.66 -10.34
C TYR A 113 9.81 18.53 -11.85
N ALA A 114 8.98 19.26 -12.62
CA ALA A 114 9.06 19.24 -14.07
C ALA A 114 10.44 19.72 -14.57
N LYS A 115 11.00 20.78 -13.97
CA LYS A 115 12.36 21.26 -14.30
C LYS A 115 13.42 20.20 -14.00
N ILE A 116 13.34 19.56 -12.84
CA ILE A 116 14.28 18.47 -12.47
C ILE A 116 14.21 17.33 -13.50
N LEU A 117 13.00 16.96 -13.92
CA LEU A 117 12.79 15.88 -14.90
C LEU A 117 13.18 16.28 -16.33
N MET A 118 13.18 17.58 -16.66
CA MET A 118 13.76 18.06 -17.91
C MET A 118 15.28 17.89 -17.94
N GLU A 119 15.96 18.10 -16.81
CA GLU A 119 17.41 17.93 -16.69
C GLU A 119 17.82 16.46 -16.55
N ASN A 120 17.07 15.69 -15.74
CA ASN A 120 17.27 14.25 -15.56
C ASN A 120 15.94 13.49 -15.70
N PRO A 121 15.58 13.08 -16.94
CA PRO A 121 14.33 12.36 -17.21
C PRO A 121 14.21 10.99 -16.52
N MET A 122 15.32 10.42 -16.05
CA MET A 122 15.37 9.09 -15.42
C MET A 122 15.36 9.15 -13.89
N ASN A 123 15.12 10.33 -13.30
CA ASN A 123 15.01 10.51 -11.84
C ASN A 123 13.70 9.90 -11.32
N VAL A 124 13.72 8.58 -11.08
CA VAL A 124 12.57 7.79 -10.61
C VAL A 124 11.95 8.33 -9.32
N PRO A 125 12.74 8.68 -8.27
CA PRO A 125 12.17 9.23 -7.04
C PRO A 125 11.32 10.50 -7.29
N ILE A 126 11.79 11.41 -8.15
CA ILE A 126 11.07 12.65 -8.46
C ILE A 126 9.84 12.40 -9.33
N HIS A 127 9.91 11.48 -10.30
CA HIS A 127 8.72 11.04 -11.04
C HIS A 127 7.62 10.54 -10.10
N LYS A 128 7.97 9.66 -9.17
CA LYS A 128 7.02 9.13 -8.16
C LYS A 128 6.45 10.23 -7.27
N ARG A 129 7.26 11.20 -6.82
CA ARG A 129 6.78 12.36 -6.05
C ARG A 129 5.79 13.21 -6.85
N ARG A 130 6.14 13.54 -8.10
CA ARG A 130 5.30 14.34 -8.99
C ARG A 130 3.93 13.72 -9.20
N ILE A 131 3.86 12.42 -9.49
CA ILE A 131 2.59 11.69 -9.66
C ILE A 131 1.77 11.71 -8.35
N ALA A 132 2.42 11.46 -7.21
CA ALA A 132 1.74 11.48 -5.92
C ALA A 132 1.16 12.87 -5.58
N LEU A 133 1.89 13.94 -5.87
CA LEU A 133 1.45 15.31 -5.67
C LEU A 133 0.28 15.67 -6.61
N MET A 134 0.30 15.23 -7.87
CA MET A 134 -0.86 15.42 -8.77
C MET A 134 -2.12 14.75 -8.22
N ARG A 135 -1.97 13.54 -7.67
CA ARG A 135 -3.08 12.83 -7.02
C ARG A 135 -3.61 13.60 -5.82
N SER A 136 -2.75 14.15 -4.95
CA SER A 136 -3.20 14.91 -3.76
C SER A 136 -3.84 16.24 -4.12
N LEU A 137 -3.47 16.86 -5.23
CA LEU A 137 -4.06 18.10 -5.76
C LEU A 137 -5.38 17.85 -6.52
N GLY A 138 -5.96 16.65 -6.45
CA GLY A 138 -7.25 16.36 -7.09
C GLY A 138 -7.19 16.28 -8.62
N ARG A 139 -6.02 15.97 -9.20
CA ARG A 139 -5.82 15.79 -10.64
C ARG A 139 -5.56 14.32 -11.01
N PRO A 140 -6.52 13.40 -10.76
CA PRO A 140 -6.29 11.96 -10.92
C PRO A 140 -6.10 11.52 -12.38
N GLN A 141 -6.70 12.22 -13.36
CA GLN A 141 -6.55 11.87 -14.79
C GLN A 141 -5.14 12.17 -15.31
N ASP A 142 -4.57 13.31 -14.89
CA ASP A 142 -3.20 13.67 -15.21
C ASP A 142 -2.23 12.69 -14.55
N ALA A 143 -2.48 12.33 -13.28
CA ALA A 143 -1.70 11.32 -12.58
C ALA A 143 -1.74 9.95 -13.28
N ILE A 144 -2.91 9.52 -13.79
CA ILE A 144 -3.03 8.28 -14.58
C ILE A 144 -2.18 8.37 -15.86
N THR A 145 -2.26 9.48 -16.58
CA THR A 145 -1.52 9.67 -17.84
C THR A 145 -0.02 9.61 -17.62
N ASP A 146 0.48 10.32 -16.60
CA ASP A 146 1.90 10.31 -16.23
C ASP A 146 2.34 8.94 -15.73
N LEU A 147 1.48 8.23 -14.97
CA LEU A 147 1.81 6.91 -14.44
C LEU A 147 1.81 5.82 -15.51
N VAL A 148 0.97 5.94 -16.55
CA VAL A 148 1.03 5.07 -17.75
C VAL A 148 2.37 5.25 -18.47
N GLN A 149 2.78 6.50 -18.73
CA GLN A 149 4.10 6.77 -19.34
C GLN A 149 5.26 6.28 -18.46
N PHE A 150 5.09 6.37 -17.14
CA PHE A 150 6.07 5.89 -16.18
C PHE A 150 6.22 4.36 -16.26
N VAL A 151 5.12 3.59 -16.24
CA VAL A 151 5.21 2.12 -16.33
C VAL A 151 5.66 1.64 -17.71
N ASP A 152 5.42 2.41 -18.78
CA ASP A 152 6.00 2.13 -20.11
C ASP A 152 7.54 2.25 -20.09
N SER A 153 8.07 3.18 -19.29
CA SER A 153 9.52 3.41 -19.14
C SER A 153 10.16 2.49 -18.10
N PHE A 154 9.41 2.15 -17.04
CA PHE A 154 9.85 1.36 -15.89
C PHE A 154 8.87 0.20 -15.62
N PRO A 155 8.76 -0.78 -16.55
CA PRO A 155 7.73 -1.81 -16.49
C PRO A 155 7.89 -2.79 -15.31
N THR A 156 9.07 -2.83 -14.69
CA THR A 156 9.36 -3.69 -13.54
C THR A 156 9.08 -3.02 -12.19
N ASP A 157 8.55 -1.79 -12.17
CA ASP A 157 8.18 -1.10 -10.95
C ASP A 157 6.80 -1.55 -10.45
N MET A 158 6.80 -2.53 -9.55
CA MET A 158 5.58 -3.07 -8.94
C MET A 158 4.75 -2.02 -8.19
N GLU A 159 5.39 -1.05 -7.56
CA GLU A 159 4.68 -0.01 -6.79
C GLU A 159 3.90 0.92 -7.72
N ALA A 160 4.49 1.25 -8.88
CA ALA A 160 3.82 2.06 -9.89
C ALA A 160 2.58 1.36 -10.45
N TRP A 161 2.66 0.06 -10.75
CA TRP A 161 1.51 -0.74 -11.16
C TRP A 161 0.41 -0.79 -10.09
N CYS A 162 0.79 -0.94 -8.81
CA CYS A 162 -0.18 -0.90 -7.71
C CYS A 162 -0.87 0.46 -7.57
N GLU A 163 -0.11 1.56 -7.63
CA GLU A 163 -0.67 2.92 -7.56
C GLU A 163 -1.59 3.20 -8.77
N LEU A 164 -1.26 2.68 -9.96
CA LEU A 164 -2.09 2.80 -11.15
C LEU A 164 -3.40 2.04 -11.01
N SER A 165 -3.34 0.82 -10.45
CA SER A 165 -4.54 0.06 -10.12
C SER A 165 -5.44 0.82 -9.16
N ASP A 166 -4.88 1.38 -8.09
CA ASP A 166 -5.67 2.13 -7.10
C ASP A 166 -6.27 3.41 -7.69
N LEU A 167 -5.57 4.11 -8.60
CA LEU A 167 -6.11 5.24 -9.34
C LEU A 167 -7.28 4.80 -10.24
N TYR A 168 -7.11 3.76 -11.04
CA TYR A 168 -8.21 3.24 -11.88
C TYR A 168 -9.40 2.78 -11.06
N HIS A 169 -9.17 2.09 -9.94
CA HIS A 169 -10.22 1.68 -9.01
C HIS A 169 -10.98 2.91 -8.44
N SER A 170 -10.27 3.98 -8.07
CA SER A 170 -10.90 5.22 -7.58
C SER A 170 -11.78 5.90 -8.63
N GLN A 171 -11.51 5.67 -9.92
CA GLN A 171 -12.29 6.17 -11.06
C GLN A 171 -13.33 5.16 -11.57
N ALA A 172 -13.61 4.09 -10.81
CA ALA A 172 -14.50 3.00 -11.18
C ALA A 172 -14.12 2.24 -12.46
N CYS A 173 -12.86 2.37 -12.93
CA CYS A 173 -12.29 1.64 -14.06
C CYS A 173 -11.78 0.26 -13.60
N ILE A 174 -12.69 -0.62 -13.17
CA ILE A 174 -12.34 -1.92 -12.57
C ILE A 174 -11.51 -2.83 -13.50
N PRO A 175 -11.82 -2.98 -14.80
CA PRO A 175 -11.02 -3.84 -15.69
C PRO A 175 -9.56 -3.40 -15.82
N GLN A 176 -9.32 -2.09 -15.92
CA GLN A 176 -7.96 -1.52 -15.97
C GLN A 176 -7.24 -1.73 -14.64
N ALA A 177 -7.95 -1.57 -13.51
CA ALA A 177 -7.39 -1.81 -12.19
C ALA A 177 -6.97 -3.29 -11.99
N ILE A 178 -7.77 -4.23 -12.49
CA ILE A 178 -7.46 -5.67 -12.52
C ILE A 178 -6.18 -5.91 -13.31
N PHE A 179 -6.11 -5.41 -14.55
CA PHE A 179 -4.94 -5.57 -15.43
C PHE A 179 -3.65 -5.08 -14.74
N CYS A 180 -3.69 -3.89 -14.13
CA CYS A 180 -2.52 -3.33 -13.45
C CYS A 180 -2.03 -4.21 -12.27
N LEU A 181 -2.94 -4.84 -11.52
CA LEU A 181 -2.53 -5.78 -10.45
C LEU A 181 -2.02 -7.11 -11.00
N GLU A 182 -2.51 -7.56 -12.16
CA GLU A 182 -1.95 -8.74 -12.81
C GLU A 182 -0.51 -8.49 -13.23
N GLU A 183 -0.20 -7.34 -13.83
CA GLU A 183 1.18 -6.94 -14.14
C GLU A 183 2.05 -6.84 -12.86
N ALA A 184 1.52 -6.24 -11.79
CA ALA A 184 2.21 -6.20 -10.49
C ALA A 184 2.51 -7.61 -9.95
N LEU A 185 1.61 -8.57 -10.15
CA LEU A 185 1.78 -9.97 -9.72
C LEU A 185 2.74 -10.76 -10.61
N ILE A 186 2.94 -10.38 -11.88
CA ILE A 186 4.01 -10.94 -12.71
C ILE A 186 5.37 -10.63 -12.07
N ILE A 187 5.54 -9.39 -11.56
CA ILE A 187 6.77 -8.94 -10.90
C ILE A 187 6.92 -9.58 -9.51
N ALA A 188 5.83 -9.62 -8.73
CA ALA A 188 5.82 -10.12 -7.35
C ALA A 188 4.81 -11.27 -7.14
N PRO A 189 5.08 -12.48 -7.67
CA PRO A 189 4.10 -13.57 -7.71
C PRO A 189 3.71 -14.12 -6.34
N ASN A 190 4.54 -13.89 -5.31
CA ASN A 190 4.31 -14.36 -3.94
C ASN A 190 3.76 -13.26 -3.01
N ALA A 191 3.37 -12.10 -3.55
CA ALA A 191 2.76 -11.02 -2.78
C ALA A 191 1.32 -11.39 -2.40
N TRP A 192 1.15 -12.05 -1.24
CA TRP A 192 -0.15 -12.51 -0.74
C TRP A 192 -1.19 -11.38 -0.62
N ASN A 193 -0.75 -10.17 -0.27
CA ASN A 193 -1.60 -8.98 -0.16
C ASN A 193 -2.14 -8.54 -1.52
N LEU A 194 -1.32 -8.60 -2.58
CA LEU A 194 -1.75 -8.27 -3.94
C LEU A 194 -2.72 -9.32 -4.50
N HIS A 195 -2.53 -10.60 -4.19
CA HIS A 195 -3.51 -11.64 -4.54
C HIS A 195 -4.88 -11.38 -3.92
N ALA A 196 -4.95 -10.99 -2.63
CA ALA A 196 -6.24 -10.62 -2.04
C ALA A 196 -6.81 -9.34 -2.64
N ARG A 197 -5.98 -8.33 -2.90
CA ARG A 197 -6.43 -7.08 -3.52
C ARG A 197 -7.02 -7.32 -4.92
N LEU A 198 -6.38 -8.16 -5.71
CA LEU A 198 -6.91 -8.59 -7.01
C LEU A 198 -8.23 -9.37 -6.84
N GLY A 199 -8.30 -10.28 -5.86
CA GLY A 199 -9.55 -10.99 -5.52
C GLY A 199 -10.69 -10.05 -5.14
N GLU A 200 -10.40 -8.92 -4.48
CA GLU A 200 -11.41 -7.88 -4.19
C GLU A 200 -11.89 -7.18 -5.44
N LEU A 201 -10.99 -6.81 -6.36
CA LEU A 201 -11.37 -6.15 -7.61
C LEU A 201 -12.22 -7.09 -8.48
N GLU A 202 -11.88 -8.37 -8.54
CA GLU A 202 -12.68 -9.40 -9.22
C GLU A 202 -14.05 -9.57 -8.57
N TYR A 203 -14.11 -9.58 -7.23
CA TYR A 203 -15.39 -9.60 -6.52
C TYR A 203 -16.23 -8.35 -6.83
N LEU A 204 -15.62 -7.16 -6.86
CA LEU A 204 -16.32 -5.93 -7.23
C LEU A 204 -16.80 -5.94 -8.69
N ALA A 205 -15.99 -6.45 -9.63
CA ALA A 205 -16.40 -6.64 -11.02
C ALA A 205 -17.65 -7.52 -11.12
N SER A 206 -17.72 -8.59 -10.32
CA SER A 206 -18.91 -9.46 -10.26
C SER A 206 -20.18 -8.75 -9.75
N LEU A 207 -20.06 -7.66 -9.00
CA LEU A 207 -21.20 -6.88 -8.53
C LEU A 207 -21.67 -5.85 -9.56
N SER A 208 -20.75 -5.36 -10.39
CA SER A 208 -21.05 -4.39 -11.46
C SER A 208 -21.64 -5.05 -12.70
N THR A 209 -21.33 -6.32 -12.95
CA THR A 209 -21.81 -7.06 -14.12
C THR A 209 -23.20 -7.65 -13.90
N THR A 210 -24.05 -7.58 -14.94
CA THR A 210 -25.41 -8.12 -14.93
C THR A 210 -25.51 -9.51 -15.55
N GLU A 211 -24.57 -9.88 -16.42
CA GLU A 211 -24.56 -11.16 -17.11
C GLU A 211 -24.15 -12.31 -16.17
N SER A 212 -25.04 -13.29 -16.00
CA SER A 212 -24.83 -14.39 -15.05
C SER A 212 -23.54 -15.19 -15.31
N ALA A 213 -23.11 -15.32 -16.57
CA ALA A 213 -21.89 -16.05 -16.93
C ALA A 213 -20.63 -15.32 -16.47
N ASP A 214 -20.56 -14.01 -16.71
CA ASP A 214 -19.43 -13.17 -16.30
C ASP A 214 -19.38 -13.00 -14.78
N VAL A 215 -20.53 -12.90 -14.12
CA VAL A 215 -20.60 -12.91 -12.64
C VAL A 215 -19.97 -14.19 -12.08
N GLN A 216 -20.30 -15.36 -12.63
CA GLN A 216 -19.71 -16.63 -12.20
C GLN A 216 -18.21 -16.70 -12.47
N LYS A 217 -17.76 -16.17 -13.61
CA LYS A 217 -16.34 -16.09 -13.98
C LYS A 217 -15.55 -15.25 -12.98
N HIS A 218 -15.98 -14.00 -12.75
CA HIS A 218 -15.34 -13.08 -11.82
C HIS A 218 -15.34 -13.62 -10.38
N LEU A 219 -16.45 -14.21 -9.92
CA LEU A 219 -16.50 -14.86 -8.61
C LEU A 219 -15.54 -16.06 -8.50
N SER A 220 -15.41 -16.86 -9.57
CA SER A 220 -14.46 -17.98 -9.60
C SER A 220 -13.01 -17.49 -9.56
N GLN A 221 -12.68 -16.42 -10.29
CA GLN A 221 -11.37 -15.77 -10.25
C GLN A 221 -11.09 -15.20 -8.85
N ALA A 222 -12.04 -14.49 -8.25
CA ALA A 222 -11.91 -13.97 -6.89
C ALA A 222 -11.58 -15.08 -5.89
N ILE A 223 -12.30 -16.20 -5.93
CA ILE A 223 -12.04 -17.37 -5.06
C ILE A 223 -10.63 -17.92 -5.26
N GLN A 224 -10.17 -18.06 -6.51
CA GLN A 224 -8.82 -18.53 -6.82
C GLN A 224 -7.74 -17.58 -6.26
N ARG A 225 -7.91 -16.27 -6.47
CA ARG A 225 -6.98 -15.24 -5.98
C ARG A 225 -6.95 -15.18 -4.45
N PHE A 226 -8.11 -15.23 -3.78
CA PHE A 226 -8.15 -15.34 -2.32
C PHE A 226 -7.54 -16.65 -1.80
N SER A 227 -7.79 -17.77 -2.49
CA SER A 227 -7.19 -19.07 -2.14
C SER A 227 -5.66 -19.01 -2.22
N ARG A 228 -5.11 -18.39 -3.27
CA ARG A 228 -3.66 -18.18 -3.40
C ARG A 228 -3.11 -17.27 -2.30
N SER A 229 -3.86 -16.22 -1.94
CA SER A 229 -3.49 -15.32 -0.84
C SER A 229 -3.36 -16.06 0.49
N ILE A 230 -4.33 -16.90 0.85
CA ILE A 230 -4.31 -17.65 2.13
C ILE A 230 -3.30 -18.81 2.12
N GLU A 231 -3.01 -19.39 0.95
CA GLU A 231 -1.95 -20.40 0.80
C GLU A 231 -0.57 -19.78 1.10
N LEU A 232 -0.34 -18.56 0.63
CA LEU A 232 0.89 -17.82 0.89
C LEU A 232 0.95 -17.24 2.32
N CYS A 233 -0.20 -16.86 2.90
CA CYS A 233 -0.28 -16.30 4.25
C CYS A 233 -1.48 -16.87 5.04
N HIS A 234 -1.17 -17.84 5.91
CA HIS A 234 -2.15 -18.64 6.67
C HIS A 234 -2.98 -17.85 7.71
N ASP A 235 -2.55 -16.65 8.09
CA ASP A 235 -3.21 -15.79 9.10
C ASP A 235 -3.74 -14.47 8.51
N TYR A 236 -3.93 -14.43 7.19
CA TYR A 236 -4.39 -13.21 6.53
C TYR A 236 -5.91 -13.06 6.58
N LEU A 237 -6.38 -12.25 7.55
CA LEU A 237 -7.80 -11.96 7.81
C LEU A 237 -8.57 -11.57 6.53
N ARG A 238 -8.02 -10.61 5.76
CA ARG A 238 -8.68 -10.07 4.56
C ARG A 238 -8.82 -11.12 3.44
N GLY A 239 -7.85 -12.04 3.33
CA GLY A 239 -7.92 -13.18 2.42
C GLY A 239 -9.07 -14.14 2.75
N PHE A 240 -9.20 -14.56 4.01
CA PHE A 240 -10.31 -15.43 4.42
C PHE A 240 -11.67 -14.74 4.36
N TYR A 241 -11.73 -13.44 4.68
CA TYR A 241 -12.94 -12.64 4.59
C TYR A 241 -13.48 -12.59 3.15
N GLY A 242 -12.60 -12.26 2.20
CA GLY A 242 -12.93 -12.25 0.77
C GLY A 242 -13.32 -13.63 0.25
N LEU A 243 -12.59 -14.68 0.65
CA LEU A 243 -12.92 -16.06 0.29
C LEU A 243 -14.33 -16.46 0.71
N LYS A 244 -14.71 -16.16 1.96
CA LYS A 244 -16.06 -16.45 2.48
C LYS A 244 -17.13 -15.73 1.66
N LEU A 245 -16.95 -14.42 1.45
CA LEU A 245 -17.90 -13.61 0.67
C LEU A 245 -18.09 -14.12 -0.76
N ALA A 246 -16.98 -14.36 -1.46
CA ALA A 246 -17.02 -14.81 -2.85
C ALA A 246 -17.62 -16.23 -2.96
N ALA A 247 -17.26 -17.15 -2.07
CA ALA A 247 -17.81 -18.50 -2.03
C ALA A 247 -19.31 -18.52 -1.72
N ASP A 248 -19.75 -17.76 -0.70
CA ASP A 248 -21.16 -17.69 -0.32
C ASP A 248 -22.01 -17.04 -1.43
N LYS A 249 -21.46 -16.01 -2.11
CA LYS A 249 -22.12 -15.39 -3.27
C LYS A 249 -22.23 -16.35 -4.44
N LEU A 250 -21.16 -17.08 -4.78
CA LEU A 250 -21.16 -18.03 -5.89
C LEU A 250 -22.12 -19.22 -5.65
N LEU A 251 -22.21 -19.69 -4.39
CA LEU A 251 -23.19 -20.70 -4.00
C LEU A 251 -24.63 -20.22 -4.24
N ARG A 252 -24.94 -18.98 -3.87
CA ARG A 252 -26.28 -18.38 -4.10
C ARG A 252 -26.58 -18.25 -5.59
N THR A 253 -25.63 -17.78 -6.41
CA THR A 253 -25.84 -17.64 -7.87
C THR A 253 -25.99 -18.99 -8.59
N ASN A 254 -25.34 -20.05 -8.12
CA ASN A 254 -25.47 -21.39 -8.70
C ASN A 254 -26.85 -22.01 -8.43
N THR A 255 -27.52 -21.66 -7.33
CA THR A 255 -28.90 -22.13 -7.08
C THR A 255 -29.92 -21.50 -8.03
N THR A 256 -29.64 -20.30 -8.54
CA THR A 256 -30.57 -19.52 -9.38
C THR A 256 -30.42 -19.79 -10.88
N SER A 257 -29.26 -20.26 -11.33
CA SER A 257 -28.96 -20.46 -12.76
C SER A 257 -28.94 -21.96 -13.13
N LYS A 258 -30.02 -22.46 -13.75
CA LYS A 258 -30.09 -23.80 -14.36
C LYS A 258 -29.49 -23.84 -15.79
N GLY A 259 -28.53 -22.96 -16.08
CA GLY A 259 -27.92 -22.77 -17.39
C GLY A 259 -26.60 -23.52 -17.56
N ASN A 260 -26.42 -24.12 -18.73
CA ASN A 260 -25.50 -25.21 -19.04
C ASN A 260 -24.04 -24.79 -19.33
N THR A 261 -23.40 -24.10 -18.39
CA THR A 261 -21.93 -23.94 -18.36
C THR A 261 -21.44 -24.48 -17.02
N GLY A 262 -20.83 -25.67 -17.03
CA GLY A 262 -20.45 -26.38 -15.81
C GLY A 262 -19.62 -25.49 -14.87
N PRO A 263 -19.82 -25.57 -13.55
CA PRO A 263 -19.09 -24.74 -12.61
C PRO A 263 -17.61 -25.15 -12.59
N THR A 264 -16.70 -24.19 -12.77
CA THR A 264 -15.24 -24.39 -12.63
C THR A 264 -14.87 -24.97 -11.25
N ILE A 265 -15.72 -24.78 -10.24
CA ILE A 265 -15.55 -25.29 -8.88
C ILE A 265 -16.85 -26.00 -8.45
N SER A 266 -16.75 -27.29 -8.10
CA SER A 266 -17.90 -28.08 -7.62
C SER A 266 -18.52 -27.48 -6.35
N PRO A 267 -19.86 -27.53 -6.18
CA PRO A 267 -20.56 -26.91 -5.04
C PRO A 267 -20.10 -27.44 -3.68
N GLU A 268 -19.75 -28.72 -3.57
CA GLU A 268 -19.21 -29.30 -2.33
C GLU A 268 -17.87 -28.67 -1.91
N LYS A 269 -17.00 -28.37 -2.88
CA LYS A 269 -15.72 -27.69 -2.62
C LYS A 269 -15.98 -26.25 -2.15
N LEU A 270 -16.95 -25.55 -2.74
CA LEU A 270 -17.31 -24.19 -2.30
C LEU A 270 -17.83 -24.17 -0.87
N GLN A 271 -18.68 -25.13 -0.49
CA GLN A 271 -19.15 -25.26 0.89
C GLN A 271 -18.00 -25.53 1.86
N LYS A 272 -17.08 -26.44 1.52
CA LYS A 272 -15.88 -26.72 2.33
C LYS A 272 -14.98 -25.48 2.47
N LEU A 273 -14.79 -24.71 1.40
CA LEU A 273 -14.01 -23.46 1.43
C LEU A 273 -14.68 -22.40 2.31
N SER A 274 -16.00 -22.24 2.24
CA SER A 274 -16.74 -21.31 3.10
C SER A 274 -16.67 -21.71 4.57
N GLN A 275 -16.82 -23.00 4.88
CA GLN A 275 -16.67 -23.54 6.24
C GLN A 275 -15.25 -23.34 6.78
N LEU A 276 -14.23 -23.63 5.95
CA LEU A 276 -12.83 -23.39 6.29
C LEU A 276 -12.60 -21.91 6.61
N ALA A 277 -13.04 -21.01 5.74
CA ALA A 277 -12.90 -19.57 5.95
C ALA A 277 -13.59 -19.10 7.24
N THR A 278 -14.80 -19.61 7.50
CA THR A 278 -15.57 -19.32 8.72
C THR A 278 -14.78 -19.73 9.98
N SER A 279 -14.29 -20.98 10.04
CA SER A 279 -13.53 -21.48 11.19
C SER A 279 -12.22 -20.71 11.43
N LYS A 280 -11.53 -20.34 10.34
CA LYS A 280 -10.28 -19.58 10.41
C LYS A 280 -10.50 -18.13 10.82
N LEU A 281 -11.55 -17.48 10.31
CA LEU A 281 -11.91 -16.13 10.75
C LEU A 281 -12.22 -16.10 12.25
N GLU A 282 -13.00 -17.06 12.78
CA GLU A 282 -13.28 -17.16 14.21
C GLU A 282 -11.99 -17.31 15.05
N ALA A 283 -11.07 -18.16 14.60
CA ALA A 283 -9.78 -18.35 15.27
C ALA A 283 -8.92 -17.06 15.26
N ILE A 284 -8.82 -16.38 14.12
CA ILE A 284 -8.05 -15.13 13.97
C ILE A 284 -8.65 -14.02 14.86
N ILE A 285 -9.98 -13.90 14.89
CA ILE A 285 -10.67 -12.91 15.73
C ILE A 285 -10.34 -13.18 17.21
N LYS A 286 -10.49 -14.43 17.67
CA LYS A 286 -10.21 -14.82 19.04
C LYS A 286 -8.77 -14.49 19.45
N ASP A 287 -7.80 -14.85 18.61
CA ASP A 287 -6.38 -14.57 18.87
C ASP A 287 -6.08 -13.07 18.90
N ARG A 288 -6.57 -12.29 17.93
CA ARG A 288 -6.37 -10.83 17.90
C ARG A 288 -6.99 -10.12 19.11
N THR A 289 -8.12 -10.63 19.60
CA THR A 289 -8.82 -10.06 20.77
C THR A 289 -8.14 -10.43 22.07
N ALA A 290 -7.54 -11.61 22.17
CA ALA A 290 -6.79 -12.03 23.34
C ALA A 290 -5.47 -11.24 23.50
N ARG A 291 -4.81 -10.89 22.39
CA ARG A 291 -3.54 -10.15 22.41
C ARG A 291 -3.68 -8.66 22.71
N ARG A 292 -4.85 -8.05 22.43
CA ARG A 292 -5.10 -6.61 22.67
C ARG A 292 -6.02 -6.45 23.88
N SER A 293 -5.44 -6.24 25.07
CA SER A 293 -6.18 -6.16 26.33
C SER A 293 -6.96 -4.85 26.56
N SER A 294 -6.86 -3.80 25.74
CA SER A 294 -7.65 -2.56 25.95
C SER A 294 -7.63 -1.54 24.80
N ALA A 295 -6.93 -1.78 23.69
CA ALA A 295 -6.87 -0.82 22.58
C ALA A 295 -7.96 -1.16 21.55
N ALA A 296 -8.75 -0.15 21.16
CA ALA A 296 -9.89 -0.23 20.23
C ALA A 296 -9.76 -1.36 19.20
N GLU A 297 -10.78 -2.20 19.12
CA GLU A 297 -10.82 -3.30 18.17
C GLU A 297 -10.59 -2.76 16.75
N SER A 298 -9.69 -3.40 16.01
CA SER A 298 -9.40 -2.98 14.63
C SER A 298 -10.71 -3.02 13.82
N PRO A 299 -10.99 -2.02 12.97
CA PRO A 299 -12.19 -2.00 12.12
C PRO A 299 -12.32 -3.28 11.28
N GLU A 300 -11.19 -3.88 10.89
CA GLU A 300 -11.17 -5.16 10.18
C GLU A 300 -11.75 -6.32 11.01
N VAL A 301 -11.47 -6.34 12.32
CA VAL A 301 -11.96 -7.39 13.24
C VAL A 301 -13.46 -7.23 13.48
N ILE A 302 -13.92 -5.99 13.59
CA ILE A 302 -15.35 -5.66 13.72
C ILE A 302 -16.11 -6.12 12.47
N ALA A 303 -15.63 -5.76 11.28
CA ALA A 303 -16.24 -6.19 10.01
C ALA A 303 -16.26 -7.72 9.86
N ALA A 304 -15.17 -8.39 10.24
CA ALA A 304 -15.10 -9.85 10.19
C ALA A 304 -16.11 -10.53 11.13
N ARG A 305 -16.32 -10.00 12.34
CA ARG A 305 -17.37 -10.48 13.26
C ARG A 305 -18.76 -10.30 12.68
N GLU A 306 -19.05 -9.12 12.14
CA GLU A 306 -20.35 -8.83 11.53
C GLU A 306 -20.66 -9.80 10.38
N LEU A 307 -19.67 -10.11 9.54
CA LEU A 307 -19.84 -11.11 8.48
C LEU A 307 -20.19 -12.51 9.03
N LEU A 308 -19.54 -12.93 10.13
CA LEU A 308 -19.81 -14.22 10.75
C LEU A 308 -21.21 -14.26 11.37
N ASP A 309 -21.62 -13.19 12.04
CA ASP A 309 -22.94 -13.09 12.66
C ASP A 309 -24.05 -13.15 11.61
N ARG A 310 -23.89 -12.44 10.48
CA ARG A 310 -24.79 -12.52 9.32
C ARG A 310 -24.89 -13.90 8.68
N SER A 311 -23.91 -14.79 8.91
CA SER A 311 -23.93 -16.16 8.39
C SER A 311 -24.56 -17.17 9.35
N LYS A 312 -24.80 -16.77 10.60
CA LYS A 312 -25.43 -17.61 11.65
C LYS A 312 -26.94 -17.38 11.78
N GLY A 313 -27.44 -16.21 11.36
CA GLY A 313 -28.87 -15.88 11.29
C GLY A 313 -29.47 -16.21 9.93
#